data_AF-A0A024TEQ7-F1
#
_entry.id   AF-A0A024TEQ7-F1
#
_cell.length_a   1.000
_cell.length_b   1.000
_cell.length_c   1.000
_cell.angle_alpha   90.00
_cell.angle_beta   90.00
_cell.angle_gamma   90.00
#
_symmetry.space_group_name_H-M   'P 1'
#
loop_
_entity.id
_entity.type
_entity.pdbx_description
1 polymer ?
#
loop_
_entity_poly.entity_id
_entity_poly.type
_entity_poly.pdbx_seq_one_letter_code
_entity_poly.pdbx_strand_id
1 'polypeptide(L)'
;MPETYQKHQRYILRRFPPFLDDTMIEHNEKLRLLFIVLWSMLIAVPTILAAYTCNYFVKEPLFYFSVLMVLFVLARALHRYCVRWPEGHANRWSYWAEIELATAPYKLKILGYYHRKIDHFLGHFPRGTTDVDINRHYNIRTGITALLFFAAFVVSTVLLAHTEGDDYSQVLILYVLSVASVCVLFYLGKVHCIELPQVILLRHRPEFASDVLFSELHDEKIPFAQPVSDYYTAR
;
A
#
# COMPACT_ATOMS: atom_id res chain seq x y z
N MET A 1 24.39 3.68 19.29
CA MET A 1 24.12 3.95 17.86
C MET A 1 23.44 5.31 17.73
N PRO A 2 23.81 6.14 16.74
CA PRO A 2 23.16 7.43 16.51
C PRO A 2 21.68 7.24 16.11
N GLU A 3 20.81 8.11 16.61
CA GLU A 3 19.35 8.01 16.45
C GLU A 3 18.89 8.04 14.98
N THR A 4 19.61 8.79 14.14
CA THR A 4 19.38 8.90 12.69
C THR A 4 19.59 7.57 11.97
N TYR A 5 20.62 6.82 12.35
CA TYR A 5 20.91 5.50 11.81
C TYR A 5 19.79 4.50 12.15
N GLN A 6 19.34 4.49 13.41
CA GLN A 6 18.22 3.63 13.83
C GLN A 6 16.89 4.00 13.16
N LYS A 7 16.66 5.28 12.86
CA LYS A 7 15.48 5.70 12.10
C LYS A 7 15.53 5.17 10.66
N HIS A 8 16.71 5.22 10.04
CA HIS A 8 16.94 4.72 8.69
C HIS A 8 16.80 3.20 8.59
N GLN A 9 17.42 2.44 9.50
CA GLN A 9 17.28 0.98 9.56
C GLN A 9 15.82 0.54 9.67
N ARG A 10 15.06 1.12 10.61
CA ARG A 10 13.62 0.85 10.74
C ARG A 10 12.86 1.16 9.47
N TYR A 11 13.24 2.22 8.76
CA TYR A 11 12.59 2.61 7.53
C TYR A 11 12.83 1.58 6.41
N ILE A 12 14.06 1.10 6.28
CA ILE A 12 14.43 0.03 5.33
C ILE A 12 13.68 -1.26 5.67
N LEU A 13 13.74 -1.72 6.92
CA LEU A 13 13.09 -2.96 7.35
C LEU A 13 11.57 -2.92 7.16
N ARG A 14 10.90 -1.81 7.50
CA ARG A 14 9.45 -1.65 7.25
C ARG A 14 9.07 -1.78 5.78
N ARG A 15 9.96 -1.37 4.87
CA ARG A 15 9.72 -1.40 3.42
C ARG A 15 10.12 -2.71 2.77
N PHE A 16 11.14 -3.36 3.32
CA PHE A 16 11.70 -4.62 2.88
C PHE A 16 11.76 -5.55 4.09
N PRO A 17 10.63 -6.21 4.42
CA PRO A 17 10.55 -7.03 5.62
C PRO A 17 11.60 -8.16 5.57
N PRO A 18 12.31 -8.42 6.69
CA PRO A 18 13.28 -9.51 6.76
C PRO A 18 12.61 -10.89 6.67
N PHE A 19 11.31 -10.97 6.95
CA PHE A 19 10.54 -12.22 6.95
C PHE A 19 10.04 -12.67 5.58
N LEU A 20 10.26 -11.87 4.54
CA LEU A 20 9.88 -12.21 3.17
C LEU A 20 11.10 -12.68 2.38
N ASP A 21 10.90 -13.63 1.48
CA ASP A 21 11.95 -14.14 0.60
C ASP A 21 12.35 -13.10 -0.45
N ASP A 22 13.63 -13.10 -0.87
CA ASP A 22 14.16 -12.12 -1.83
C ASP A 22 13.37 -12.13 -3.15
N THR A 23 12.96 -13.30 -3.62
CA THR A 23 12.16 -13.48 -4.85
C THR A 23 10.82 -12.75 -4.77
N MET A 24 10.15 -12.81 -3.62
CA MET A 24 8.88 -12.13 -3.39
C MET A 24 9.07 -10.61 -3.31
N ILE A 25 10.14 -10.14 -2.67
CA ILE A 25 10.39 -8.70 -2.59
C ILE A 25 10.76 -8.15 -3.97
N GLU A 26 11.59 -8.85 -4.73
CA GLU A 26 11.95 -8.47 -6.09
C GLU A 26 10.70 -8.38 -6.98
N HIS A 27 9.84 -9.40 -6.94
CA HIS A 27 8.57 -9.40 -7.67
C HIS A 27 7.69 -8.21 -7.28
N ASN A 28 7.56 -7.93 -5.98
CA ASN A 28 6.77 -6.81 -5.47
C ASN A 28 7.31 -5.45 -5.90
N GLU A 29 8.62 -5.25 -5.95
CA GLU A 29 9.21 -3.98 -6.40
C GLU A 29 9.06 -3.79 -7.91
N LYS A 30 9.20 -4.85 -8.72
CA LYS A 30 8.91 -4.82 -10.16
C LYS A 30 7.44 -4.51 -10.43
N LEU A 31 6.52 -5.20 -9.75
CA LEU A 31 5.08 -4.93 -9.86
C LEU A 31 4.75 -3.50 -9.43
N ARG A 32 5.34 -2.99 -8.33
CA ARG A 32 5.10 -1.62 -7.90
C ARG A 32 5.52 -0.61 -8.96
N LEU A 33 6.70 -0.80 -9.56
CA LEU A 33 7.18 0.07 -10.63
C LEU A 33 6.24 0.03 -11.83
N LEU A 34 5.83 -1.17 -12.26
CA LEU A 34 4.88 -1.37 -13.35
C LEU A 34 3.56 -0.66 -13.07
N PHE A 35 2.98 -0.83 -11.89
CA PHE A 35 1.73 -0.15 -11.51
C PHE A 35 1.85 1.37 -11.54
N ILE A 36 2.99 1.93 -11.09
CA ILE A 36 3.20 3.38 -11.10
C ILE A 36 3.36 3.91 -12.52
N VAL A 37 4.08 3.19 -13.39
CA VAL A 37 4.20 3.56 -14.81
C VAL A 37 2.84 3.51 -15.49
N LEU A 38 2.08 2.43 -15.30
CA LEU A 38 0.74 2.28 -15.88
C LEU A 38 -0.23 3.34 -15.36
N TRP A 39 -0.21 3.63 -14.05
CA TRP A 39 -0.98 4.72 -13.46
C TRP A 39 -0.62 6.09 -14.04
N SER A 40 0.68 6.34 -14.26
CA SER A 40 1.16 7.59 -14.86
C SER A 40 0.66 7.74 -16.30
N MET A 41 0.69 6.66 -17.08
CA MET A 41 0.15 6.64 -18.45
C MET A 41 -1.37 6.86 -18.46
N LEU A 42 -2.11 6.20 -17.56
CA LEU A 42 -3.55 6.34 -17.46
C LEU A 42 -4.01 7.74 -17.01
N ILE A 43 -3.19 8.48 -16.25
CA ILE A 43 -3.45 9.89 -15.96
C ILE A 43 -3.08 10.77 -17.16
N ALA A 44 -1.96 10.49 -17.84
CA ALA A 44 -1.52 11.28 -18.97
C ALA A 44 -2.57 11.32 -20.10
N VAL A 45 -3.27 10.21 -20.36
CA VAL A 45 -4.31 10.12 -21.40
C VAL A 45 -5.39 11.20 -21.25
N PRO A 46 -6.18 11.26 -20.15
CA PRO A 46 -7.19 12.30 -19.98
C PRO A 46 -6.59 13.70 -19.83
N THR A 47 -5.36 13.85 -19.31
CA THR A 47 -4.70 15.16 -19.22
C THR A 47 -4.38 15.73 -20.60
N ILE A 48 -3.84 14.91 -21.51
CA ILE A 48 -3.56 15.32 -22.90
C ILE A 48 -4.87 15.58 -23.64
N LEU A 49 -5.86 14.72 -23.44
CA LEU A 49 -7.17 14.85 -24.09
C LEU A 49 -7.88 16.14 -23.68
N ALA A 50 -7.93 16.45 -22.38
CA ALA A 50 -8.51 17.71 -21.88
C ALA A 50 -7.75 18.95 -22.39
N ALA A 51 -6.42 18.86 -22.50
CA ALA A 51 -5.60 19.94 -23.06
C ALA A 51 -5.86 20.15 -24.56
N TYR A 52 -6.15 19.07 -25.31
CA TYR A 52 -6.48 19.13 -26.73
C TYR A 52 -7.90 19.65 -26.97
N THR A 53 -8.88 19.23 -26.16
CA THR A 53 -10.28 19.63 -26.33
C THR A 53 -10.56 21.03 -25.82
N CYS A 54 -9.85 21.50 -24.78
CA CYS A 54 -10.07 22.84 -24.23
C CYS A 54 -8.74 23.57 -23.96
N ASN A 55 -8.44 24.57 -24.80
CA ASN A 55 -7.21 25.38 -24.67
C ASN A 55 -7.10 26.11 -23.31
N TYR A 56 -8.22 26.42 -22.66
CA TYR A 56 -8.22 27.06 -21.35
C TYR A 56 -7.75 26.12 -20.23
N PHE A 57 -7.91 24.80 -20.40
CA PHE A 57 -7.53 23.79 -19.41
C PHE A 57 -6.03 23.82 -19.06
N VAL A 58 -5.15 24.15 -20.02
CA VAL A 58 -3.70 24.24 -19.79
C VAL A 58 -3.33 25.40 -18.83
N LYS A 59 -4.22 26.39 -18.67
CA LYS A 59 -4.03 27.48 -17.73
C LYS A 59 -4.53 27.13 -16.32
N GLU A 60 -5.23 26.01 -16.16
CA GLU A 60 -5.79 25.61 -14.88
C GLU A 60 -4.74 25.06 -13.93
N PRO A 61 -4.79 25.42 -12.63
CA PRO A 61 -3.92 24.84 -11.60
C PRO A 61 -4.00 23.31 -11.57
N LEU A 62 -5.16 22.75 -11.89
CA LEU A 62 -5.41 21.31 -11.87
C LEU A 62 -4.55 20.55 -12.88
N PHE A 63 -4.27 21.15 -14.05
CA PHE A 63 -3.36 20.58 -15.05
C PHE A 63 -1.93 20.48 -14.50
N TYR A 64 -1.41 21.58 -13.95
CA TYR A 64 -0.07 21.58 -13.37
C TYR A 64 0.02 20.62 -12.17
N PHE A 65 -1.01 20.56 -11.35
CA PHE A 65 -1.07 19.66 -10.21
C PHE A 65 -0.99 18.19 -10.65
N SER A 66 -1.73 17.78 -11.68
CA SER A 66 -1.69 16.39 -12.15
C SER A 66 -0.34 16.02 -12.75
N VAL A 67 0.25 16.90 -13.56
CA VAL A 67 1.59 16.69 -14.14
C VAL A 67 2.64 16.59 -13.04
N LEU A 68 2.66 17.53 -12.09
CA LEU A 68 3.60 17.51 -10.97
C LEU A 68 3.40 16.28 -10.07
N MET A 69 2.14 15.88 -9.84
CA MET A 69 1.82 14.68 -9.07
C MET A 69 2.41 13.43 -9.75
N VAL A 70 2.20 13.27 -11.07
CA VAL A 70 2.75 12.15 -11.85
C VAL A 70 4.28 12.14 -11.77
N LEU A 71 4.92 13.28 -12.04
CA LEU A 71 6.38 13.40 -11.97
C LEU A 71 6.92 13.06 -10.58
N PHE A 72 6.29 13.57 -9.53
CA PHE A 72 6.72 13.31 -8.16
C PHE A 72 6.57 11.85 -7.76
N VAL A 73 5.43 11.22 -8.08
CA VAL A 73 5.19 9.80 -7.78
C VAL A 73 6.17 8.92 -8.55
N LEU A 74 6.40 9.21 -9.84
CA LEU A 74 7.34 8.48 -10.67
C LEU A 74 8.79 8.65 -10.20
N ALA A 75 9.21 9.87 -9.86
CA ALA A 75 10.54 10.12 -9.28
C ALA A 75 10.74 9.36 -7.96
N ARG A 76 9.72 9.33 -7.10
CA ARG A 76 9.77 8.54 -5.84
C ARG A 76 9.82 7.04 -6.10
N ALA A 77 9.15 6.56 -7.14
CA ALA A 77 9.19 5.16 -7.55
C ALA A 77 10.58 4.79 -8.06
N LEU A 78 11.16 5.60 -8.94
CA LEU A 78 12.50 5.42 -9.48
C LEU A 78 13.55 5.48 -8.37
N HIS A 79 13.49 6.46 -7.47
CA HIS A 79 14.37 6.51 -6.31
C HIS A 79 14.22 5.26 -5.44
N ARG A 80 13.00 4.77 -5.22
CA ARG A 80 12.81 3.53 -4.45
C ARG A 80 13.45 2.34 -5.14
N TYR A 81 13.24 2.19 -6.45
CA TYR A 81 13.73 1.06 -7.23
C TYR A 81 15.25 1.09 -7.45
N CYS A 82 15.83 2.27 -7.72
CA CYS A 82 17.24 2.39 -8.07
C CYS A 82 18.17 2.55 -6.86
N VAL A 83 17.68 3.14 -5.75
CA VAL A 83 18.52 3.44 -4.59
C VAL A 83 18.15 2.57 -3.39
N ARG A 84 16.87 2.60 -2.99
CA ARG A 84 16.45 1.94 -1.74
C ARG A 84 16.34 0.43 -1.84
N TRP A 85 15.95 -0.08 -3.01
CA TRP A 85 15.83 -1.52 -3.22
C TRP A 85 17.19 -2.21 -3.16
N PRO A 86 18.25 -1.76 -3.88
CA PRO A 86 19.58 -2.33 -3.73
C PRO A 86 20.11 -2.29 -2.30
N GLU A 87 19.90 -1.17 -1.61
CA GLU A 87 20.26 -1.03 -0.19
C GLU A 87 19.51 -2.03 0.70
N GLY A 88 18.19 -2.14 0.52
CA GLY A 88 17.37 -3.09 1.27
C GLY A 88 17.78 -4.53 1.00
N HIS A 89 18.04 -4.88 -0.26
CA HIS A 89 18.48 -6.21 -0.63
C HIS A 89 19.83 -6.58 0.00
N ALA A 90 20.81 -5.67 -0.01
CA ALA A 90 22.13 -5.91 0.55
C ALA A 90 22.16 -5.91 2.08
N ASN A 91 21.45 -4.96 2.71
CA ASN A 91 21.64 -4.65 4.13
C ASN A 91 20.46 -5.06 5.04
N ARG A 92 19.34 -5.59 4.51
CA ARG A 92 18.19 -5.96 5.37
C ARG A 92 18.54 -6.96 6.46
N TRP A 93 19.35 -7.96 6.13
CA TRP A 93 19.71 -9.03 7.06
C TRP A 93 20.68 -8.54 8.14
N SER A 94 21.67 -7.72 7.76
CA SER A 94 22.57 -7.10 8.72
C SER A 94 21.81 -6.13 9.64
N TYR A 95 20.89 -5.32 9.08
CA TYR A 95 20.02 -4.47 9.89
C TYR A 95 19.14 -5.28 10.82
N TRP A 96 18.54 -6.39 10.38
CA TRP A 96 17.76 -7.23 11.28
C TRP A 96 18.60 -7.82 12.41
N ALA A 97 19.77 -8.38 12.10
CA ALA A 97 20.70 -8.93 13.09
C ALA A 97 21.16 -7.87 14.11
N GLU A 98 21.47 -6.66 13.65
CA GLU A 98 21.79 -5.53 14.54
C GLU A 98 20.62 -5.17 15.47
N ILE A 99 19.37 -5.34 15.03
CA ILE A 99 18.17 -5.10 15.85
C ILE A 99 17.93 -6.21 16.87
N GLU A 100 18.21 -7.46 16.49
CA GLU A 100 18.11 -8.59 17.40
C GLU A 100 19.16 -8.56 18.50
N LEU A 101 20.37 -8.09 18.17
CA LEU A 101 21.45 -7.87 19.13
C LEU A 101 21.27 -6.58 19.94
N ALA A 102 20.49 -5.63 19.44
CA ALA A 102 20.14 -4.41 20.17
C ALA A 102 19.07 -4.64 21.25
N THR A 103 18.71 -3.59 21.98
CA THR A 103 17.75 -3.65 23.08
C THR A 103 16.35 -4.10 22.63
N ALA A 104 15.71 -4.96 23.42
CA ALA A 104 14.33 -5.46 23.26
C ALA A 104 13.28 -4.42 22.77
N PRO A 105 13.23 -3.16 23.27
CA PRO A 105 12.27 -2.16 22.77
C PRO A 105 12.40 -1.84 21.27
N TYR A 106 13.57 -2.05 20.67
CA TYR A 106 13.81 -1.74 19.26
C TYR A 106 13.20 -2.79 18.34
N LYS A 107 13.37 -4.08 18.66
CA LYS A 107 12.71 -5.21 17.99
C LYS A 107 11.18 -5.11 18.11
N LEU A 108 10.65 -4.82 19.30
CA LEU A 108 9.22 -4.66 19.55
C LEU A 108 8.57 -3.55 18.69
N LYS A 109 9.28 -2.46 18.39
CA LYS A 109 8.77 -1.39 17.51
C LYS A 109 8.57 -1.83 16.06
N ILE A 110 9.34 -2.81 15.58
CA ILE A 110 9.21 -3.37 14.24
C ILE A 110 8.14 -4.45 14.23
N LEU A 111 8.16 -5.36 15.19
CA LEU A 111 7.13 -6.39 15.33
C LEU A 111 5.73 -5.78 15.50
N GLY A 112 5.59 -4.77 16.36
CA GLY A 112 4.33 -4.04 16.55
C GLY A 112 3.89 -3.21 15.33
N TYR A 113 4.79 -2.93 14.37
CA TYR A 113 4.37 -2.37 13.08
C TYR A 113 3.70 -3.44 12.21
N TYR A 114 4.30 -4.62 12.11
CA TYR A 114 3.74 -5.73 11.33
C TYR A 114 2.46 -6.28 11.96
N HIS A 115 2.39 -6.38 13.28
CA HIS A 115 1.15 -6.79 13.97
C HIS A 115 -0.01 -5.86 13.64
N ARG A 116 0.20 -4.53 13.69
CA ARG A 116 -0.84 -3.55 13.28
C ARG A 116 -1.17 -3.64 11.79
N LYS A 117 -0.20 -3.93 10.94
CA LYS A 117 -0.43 -4.13 9.50
C LYS A 117 -1.28 -5.38 9.26
N ILE A 118 -0.99 -6.49 9.96
CA ILE A 118 -1.78 -7.72 9.89
C ILE A 118 -3.19 -7.46 10.40
N ASP A 119 -3.35 -6.85 11.57
CA ASP A 119 -4.64 -6.55 12.18
C ASP A 119 -5.51 -5.63 11.29
N HIS A 120 -4.92 -4.61 10.66
CA HIS A 120 -5.64 -3.74 9.73
C HIS A 120 -6.26 -4.48 8.55
N PHE A 121 -5.59 -5.51 8.04
CA PHE A 121 -6.06 -6.30 6.91
C PHE A 121 -6.90 -7.50 7.35
N LEU A 122 -6.51 -8.20 8.41
CA LEU A 122 -7.05 -9.49 8.77
C LEU A 122 -7.90 -9.49 10.04
N GLY A 123 -7.90 -8.41 10.83
CA GLY A 123 -8.55 -8.35 12.14
C GLY A 123 -10.08 -8.47 12.11
N HIS A 124 -10.69 -8.29 10.93
CA HIS A 124 -12.14 -8.48 10.74
C HIS A 124 -12.52 -9.94 10.40
N PHE A 125 -11.56 -10.80 10.09
CA PHE A 125 -11.83 -12.21 9.83
C PHE A 125 -11.86 -13.04 11.13
N PRO A 126 -12.79 -14.00 11.26
CA PRO A 126 -12.79 -14.94 12.38
C PRO A 126 -11.48 -15.74 12.50
N ARG A 127 -11.15 -16.15 13.74
CA ARG A 127 -10.05 -17.10 13.97
C ARG A 127 -10.37 -18.41 13.25
N GLY A 128 -9.41 -18.94 12.48
CA GLY A 128 -9.59 -20.15 11.67
C GLY A 128 -10.04 -19.93 10.22
N THR A 129 -10.28 -18.69 9.77
CA THR A 129 -10.54 -18.44 8.33
C THR A 129 -9.33 -18.84 7.49
N THR A 130 -9.58 -19.64 6.46
CA THR A 130 -8.55 -20.13 5.54
C THR A 130 -8.05 -19.01 4.63
N ASP A 131 -6.81 -19.12 4.15
CA ASP A 131 -6.26 -18.14 3.21
C ASP A 131 -7.04 -18.09 1.90
N VAL A 132 -7.66 -19.21 1.50
CA VAL A 132 -8.52 -19.28 0.31
C VAL A 132 -9.75 -18.39 0.48
N ASP A 133 -10.39 -18.43 1.65
CA ASP A 133 -11.57 -17.61 1.93
C ASP A 133 -11.22 -16.12 2.03
N ILE A 134 -10.08 -15.79 2.64
CA ILE A 134 -9.57 -14.42 2.71
C ILE A 134 -9.28 -13.88 1.30
N ASN A 135 -8.55 -14.65 0.50
CA ASN A 135 -8.24 -14.29 -0.89
C ASN A 135 -9.53 -14.14 -1.71
N ARG A 136 -10.50 -15.04 -1.53
CA ARG A 136 -11.80 -14.96 -2.21
C ARG A 136 -12.57 -13.70 -1.83
N HIS A 137 -12.63 -13.37 -0.54
CA HIS A 137 -13.28 -12.16 -0.05
C HIS A 137 -12.70 -10.91 -0.71
N TYR A 138 -11.36 -10.80 -0.70
CA TYR A 138 -10.68 -9.67 -1.34
C TYR A 138 -10.84 -9.67 -2.85
N ASN A 139 -10.66 -10.79 -3.53
CA ASN A 139 -10.80 -10.87 -4.99
C ASN A 139 -12.19 -10.46 -5.47
N ILE A 140 -13.26 -10.87 -4.79
CA ILE A 140 -14.62 -10.48 -5.16
C ILE A 140 -14.83 -8.98 -4.95
N ARG A 141 -14.53 -8.47 -3.75
CA ARG A 141 -14.77 -7.07 -3.40
C ARG A 141 -13.92 -6.12 -4.25
N THR A 142 -12.65 -6.45 -4.43
CA THR A 142 -11.71 -5.69 -5.24
C THR A 142 -12.04 -5.82 -6.72
N GLY A 143 -12.41 -7.01 -7.18
CA GLY A 143 -12.78 -7.23 -8.58
C GLY A 143 -13.98 -6.39 -8.99
N ILE A 144 -15.04 -6.39 -8.18
CA ILE A 144 -16.25 -5.57 -8.44
C ILE A 144 -15.91 -4.07 -8.42
N THR A 145 -15.17 -3.60 -7.41
CA THR A 145 -14.82 -2.17 -7.31
C THR A 145 -13.87 -1.74 -8.42
N ALA A 146 -12.88 -2.56 -8.77
CA ALA A 146 -11.97 -2.29 -9.87
C ALA A 146 -12.70 -2.24 -11.21
N LEU A 147 -13.65 -3.16 -11.45
CA LEU A 147 -14.46 -3.14 -12.67
C LEU A 147 -15.28 -1.84 -12.78
N LEU A 148 -15.91 -1.41 -11.68
CA LEU A 148 -16.72 -0.19 -11.65
C LEU A 148 -15.89 1.05 -11.96
N PHE A 149 -14.72 1.21 -11.31
CA PHE A 149 -13.85 2.37 -11.55
C PHE A 149 -13.14 2.30 -12.90
N PHE A 150 -12.86 1.10 -13.41
CA PHE A 150 -12.35 0.93 -14.77
C PHE A 150 -13.38 1.35 -15.80
N ALA A 151 -14.64 0.91 -15.66
CA ALA A 151 -15.73 1.35 -16.53
C ALA A 151 -15.94 2.87 -16.45
N ALA A 152 -15.94 3.45 -15.24
CA ALA A 152 -16.04 4.89 -15.05
C ALA A 152 -14.90 5.65 -15.75
N PHE A 153 -13.65 5.18 -15.61
CA PHE A 153 -12.51 5.74 -16.32
C PHE A 153 -12.71 5.71 -17.83
N VAL A 154 -13.09 4.55 -18.40
CA VAL A 154 -13.28 4.40 -19.84
C VAL A 154 -14.40 5.32 -20.34
N VAL A 155 -15.56 5.30 -19.69
CA VAL A 155 -16.71 6.13 -20.09
C VAL A 155 -16.37 7.62 -19.99
N SER A 156 -15.80 8.08 -18.88
CA SER A 156 -15.43 9.48 -18.73
C SER A 156 -14.38 9.93 -19.73
N THR A 157 -13.38 9.09 -20.03
CA THR A 157 -12.32 9.42 -21.00
C THR A 157 -12.86 9.43 -22.43
N VAL A 158 -13.74 8.49 -22.79
CA VAL A 158 -14.38 8.47 -24.11
C VAL A 158 -15.29 9.68 -24.29
N LEU A 159 -16.12 10.00 -23.30
CA LEU A 159 -16.96 11.21 -23.34
C LEU A 159 -16.12 12.47 -23.44
N LEU A 160 -14.99 12.54 -22.71
CA LEU A 160 -14.06 13.66 -22.79
C LEU A 160 -13.50 13.84 -24.21
N ALA A 161 -13.25 12.76 -24.94
CA ALA A 161 -12.74 12.81 -26.32
C ALA A 161 -13.79 13.36 -27.31
N HIS A 162 -15.08 13.16 -27.01
CA HIS A 162 -16.19 13.56 -27.88
C HIS A 162 -16.84 14.88 -27.43
N THR A 163 -16.37 15.48 -26.34
CA THR A 163 -16.92 16.75 -25.84
C THR A 163 -16.37 17.89 -26.70
N GLU A 164 -17.27 18.75 -27.16
CA GLU A 164 -16.90 19.98 -27.88
C GLU A 164 -16.30 21.00 -26.90
N GLY A 165 -15.28 21.74 -27.35
CA GLY A 165 -14.42 22.55 -26.48
C GLY A 165 -15.08 23.74 -25.77
N ASP A 166 -16.33 24.07 -26.13
CA ASP A 166 -17.06 25.22 -25.58
C ASP A 166 -17.62 24.95 -24.17
N ASP A 167 -17.87 23.70 -23.79
CA ASP A 167 -18.40 23.32 -22.48
C ASP A 167 -17.29 22.97 -21.47
N TYR A 168 -16.56 24.00 -21.02
CA TYR A 168 -15.45 23.87 -20.07
C TYR A 168 -15.80 23.10 -18.78
N SER A 169 -17.00 23.30 -18.24
CA SER A 169 -17.46 22.61 -17.02
C SER A 169 -17.56 21.10 -17.22
N GLN A 170 -18.03 20.66 -18.38
CA GLN A 170 -18.15 19.25 -18.74
C GLN A 170 -16.76 18.62 -18.92
N VAL A 171 -15.85 19.30 -19.61
CA VAL A 171 -14.44 18.88 -19.75
C VAL A 171 -13.80 18.68 -18.39
N LEU A 172 -13.99 19.63 -17.46
CA LEU A 172 -13.42 19.56 -16.11
C LEU A 172 -13.98 18.38 -15.31
N ILE A 173 -15.30 18.18 -15.32
CA ILE A 173 -15.95 17.08 -14.59
C ILE A 173 -15.48 15.72 -15.11
N LEU A 174 -15.48 15.53 -16.43
CA LEU A 174 -15.06 14.28 -17.06
C LEU A 174 -13.57 14.01 -16.80
N TYR A 175 -12.73 15.04 -16.85
CA TYR A 175 -11.33 14.96 -16.48
C TYR A 175 -11.16 14.51 -15.02
N VAL A 176 -11.80 15.18 -14.06
CA VAL A 176 -11.70 14.82 -12.63
C VAL A 176 -12.16 13.39 -12.37
N LEU A 177 -13.28 12.97 -12.98
CA LEU A 177 -13.79 11.61 -12.86
C LEU A 177 -12.81 10.57 -13.42
N SER A 178 -12.19 10.84 -14.56
CA SER A 178 -11.18 9.95 -15.15
C SER A 178 -9.95 9.81 -14.23
N VAL A 179 -9.38 10.91 -13.75
CA VAL A 179 -8.20 10.91 -12.88
C VAL A 179 -8.51 10.27 -11.52
N ALA A 180 -9.65 10.60 -10.92
CA ALA A 180 -10.08 10.01 -9.65
C ALA A 180 -10.23 8.48 -9.77
N SER A 181 -10.82 8.01 -10.87
CA SER A 181 -10.98 6.57 -11.14
C SER A 181 -9.63 5.86 -11.23
N VAL A 182 -8.66 6.46 -11.91
CA VAL A 182 -7.29 5.93 -12.02
C VAL A 182 -6.59 5.87 -10.67
N CYS A 183 -6.76 6.90 -9.82
CA CYS A 183 -6.23 6.90 -8.46
C CYS A 183 -6.81 5.77 -7.60
N VAL A 184 -8.11 5.49 -7.70
CA VAL A 184 -8.74 4.37 -6.99
C VAL A 184 -8.22 3.02 -7.50
N LEU A 185 -8.12 2.84 -8.82
CA LEU A 185 -7.57 1.62 -9.41
C LEU A 185 -6.13 1.35 -8.95
N PHE A 186 -5.31 2.39 -8.88
CA PHE A 186 -3.94 2.28 -8.39
C PHE A 186 -3.88 1.93 -6.90
N TYR A 187 -4.74 2.53 -6.07
CA TYR A 187 -4.86 2.16 -4.67
C TYR A 187 -5.23 0.68 -4.51
N LEU A 188 -6.26 0.22 -5.23
CA LEU A 188 -6.70 -1.17 -5.20
C LEU A 188 -5.59 -2.12 -5.67
N GLY A 189 -4.94 -1.84 -6.80
CA GLY A 189 -3.82 -2.65 -7.31
C GLY A 189 -2.67 -2.74 -6.31
N LYS A 190 -2.28 -1.62 -5.70
CA LYS A 190 -1.23 -1.59 -4.66
C LYS A 190 -1.61 -2.44 -3.44
N VAL A 191 -2.81 -2.27 -2.92
CA VAL A 191 -3.26 -2.97 -1.71
C VAL A 191 -3.37 -4.48 -1.96
N HIS A 192 -3.99 -4.88 -3.06
CA HIS A 192 -4.33 -6.29 -3.30
C HIS A 192 -3.23 -7.10 -4.00
N CYS A 193 -2.44 -6.49 -4.88
CA CYS A 193 -1.37 -7.22 -5.58
C CYS A 193 -0.04 -7.19 -4.84
N ILE A 194 0.18 -6.22 -3.94
CA ILE A 194 1.46 -6.06 -3.23
C ILE A 194 1.31 -6.24 -1.72
N GLU A 195 0.37 -5.55 -1.07
CA GLU A 195 0.29 -5.56 0.39
C GLU A 195 -0.41 -6.80 0.95
N LEU A 196 -1.48 -7.27 0.32
CA LEU A 196 -2.23 -8.45 0.76
C LEU A 196 -1.40 -9.75 0.75
N PRO A 197 -0.66 -10.11 -0.33
CA PRO A 197 0.18 -11.31 -0.32
C PRO A 197 1.24 -11.27 0.77
N GLN A 198 1.81 -10.09 1.04
CA GLN A 198 2.77 -9.89 2.13
C GLN A 198 2.14 -10.17 3.49
N VAL A 199 0.93 -9.66 3.73
CA VAL A 199 0.23 -9.84 5.00
C VAL A 199 -0.15 -11.31 5.23
N ILE A 200 -0.63 -12.00 4.20
CA ILE A 200 -0.97 -13.42 4.29
C ILE A 200 0.28 -14.24 4.64
N LEU A 201 1.43 -13.98 4.02
CA LEU A 201 2.67 -14.69 4.37
C LEU A 201 3.13 -14.36 5.80
N LEU A 202 3.04 -13.10 6.22
CA LEU A 202 3.41 -12.69 7.57
C LEU A 202 2.56 -13.36 8.65
N ARG A 203 1.28 -13.63 8.38
CA ARG A 203 0.37 -14.33 9.30
C ARG A 203 0.89 -15.72 9.72
N HIS A 204 1.57 -16.42 8.80
CA HIS A 204 2.08 -17.78 9.02
C HIS A 204 3.43 -17.82 9.74
N ARG A 205 4.06 -16.67 9.98
CA ARG A 205 5.34 -16.64 10.70
C ARG A 205 5.10 -16.83 12.20
N PRO A 206 5.95 -17.60 12.90
CA PRO A 206 5.76 -17.88 14.32
C PRO A 206 5.79 -16.61 15.19
N GLU A 207 6.50 -15.57 14.74
CA GLU A 207 6.57 -14.27 15.41
C GLU A 207 5.26 -13.47 15.41
N PHE A 208 4.33 -13.81 14.51
CA PHE A 208 3.06 -13.12 14.32
C PHE A 208 1.84 -14.04 14.37
N ALA A 209 2.07 -15.36 14.47
CA ALA A 209 1.02 -16.34 14.66
C ALA A 209 0.30 -16.03 15.97
N SER A 210 -1.01 -15.74 15.86
CA SER A 210 -1.90 -15.51 17.01
C SER A 210 -1.85 -16.65 18.02
N ASP A 211 -1.50 -17.85 17.58
CA ASP A 211 -1.51 -19.04 18.41
C ASP A 211 -0.24 -19.10 19.26
N VAL A 212 0.93 -18.59 18.82
CA VAL A 212 2.13 -18.62 19.68
C VAL A 212 2.09 -17.54 20.77
N LEU A 213 1.42 -16.41 20.49
CA LEU A 213 1.25 -15.32 21.47
C LEU A 213 0.19 -15.61 22.54
N PHE A 214 -0.73 -16.54 22.29
CA PHE A 214 -1.86 -16.82 23.18
C PHE A 214 -2.11 -18.31 23.51
N SER A 215 -1.43 -19.27 22.88
CA SER A 215 -1.80 -20.70 23.01
C SER A 215 -1.09 -21.45 24.12
N GLU A 216 0.13 -21.12 24.58
CA GLU A 216 0.77 -22.01 25.57
C GLU A 216 1.96 -21.44 26.36
N LEU A 217 2.34 -20.17 26.13
CA LEU A 217 3.39 -19.48 26.91
C LEU A 217 2.85 -18.35 27.80
N HIS A 218 1.58 -18.43 28.20
CA HIS A 218 0.95 -17.46 29.11
C HIS A 218 1.06 -17.86 30.60
N ASP A 219 2.08 -18.65 30.95
CA ASP A 219 2.49 -18.87 32.35
C ASP A 219 3.72 -18.04 32.75
N GLU A 220 4.34 -17.33 31.79
CA GLU A 220 5.31 -16.29 32.14
C GLU A 220 4.58 -14.97 32.39
N LYS A 221 4.38 -14.67 33.68
CA LYS A 221 4.10 -13.32 34.21
C LYS A 221 4.92 -12.25 33.47
N ILE A 222 4.33 -11.61 32.47
CA ILE A 222 4.83 -10.34 31.95
C ILE A 222 4.27 -9.24 32.88
N PRO A 223 5.10 -8.58 33.72
CA PRO A 223 4.61 -7.71 34.79
C PRO A 223 3.96 -6.39 34.33
N PHE A 224 3.87 -6.14 33.03
CA PHE A 224 3.37 -4.87 32.47
C PHE A 224 2.09 -4.99 31.63
N ALA A 225 1.58 -6.20 31.43
CA ALA A 225 0.31 -6.43 30.72
C ALA A 225 -0.67 -7.08 31.69
N GLN A 226 -1.19 -6.31 32.64
CA GLN A 226 -2.39 -6.75 33.36
C GLN A 226 -3.58 -6.60 32.41
N PRO A 227 -4.29 -7.70 32.07
CA PRO A 227 -5.59 -7.57 31.43
C PRO A 227 -6.50 -6.81 32.39
N VAL A 228 -7.11 -5.72 31.91
CA VAL A 228 -8.15 -5.00 32.66
C VAL A 228 -9.32 -5.98 32.77
N SER A 229 -9.56 -6.48 33.99
CA SER A 229 -10.72 -7.30 34.30
C SER A 229 -11.98 -6.44 34.16
N ASP A 230 -12.78 -6.80 33.18
CA ASP A 230 -14.22 -6.55 33.06
C ASP A 230 -14.72 -5.09 33.06
N TYR A 231 -15.22 -4.66 31.89
CA TYR A 231 -16.27 -3.64 31.86
C TYR A 231 -17.56 -4.28 32.38
N TYR A 232 -17.79 -4.19 33.69
CA TYR A 232 -19.13 -4.35 34.23
C TYR A 232 -20.01 -3.24 33.64
N THR A 233 -20.84 -3.56 32.65
CA THR A 233 -21.99 -2.73 32.30
C THR A 233 -22.97 -2.84 33.46
N ALA A 234 -22.99 -1.82 34.33
CA ALA A 234 -24.01 -1.67 35.34
C ALA A 234 -25.39 -1.57 34.67
N ARG A 235 -26.36 -2.28 35.25
CA ARG A 235 -27.80 -2.23 34.93
C ARG A 235 -28.40 -0.87 35.23
#